data_AF-D1W224-F1
#
_entry.id   AF-D1W224-F1
#
_cell.length_a   1.000
_cell.length_b   1.000
_cell.length_c   1.000
_cell.angle_alpha   90.00
_cell.angle_beta   90.00
_cell.angle_gamma   90.00
#
_symmetry.space_group_name_H-M   'P 1'
#
loop_
_entity.id
_entity.type
_entity.pdbx_description
1 polymer ?
#
loop_
_entity_poly.entity_id
_entity_poly.type
_entity_poly.pdbx_seq_one_letter_code
_entity_poly.pdbx_strand_id
1 'polypeptide(L)'
;MKKSILFLFAVTAIVFSSCEEKLPLYSDPQAYLNFDIRYREDTLINYSFAFADKGVNKDTVWITLNTMGYLSDKPRMFKLKQVPFGKLNAEPGKHYLGFDTKEMEKYLVIPAKAVSVDVPIVLFKHPSLDKGIYNLRIQVQPNGTFMPGYQEQNFVQIAVTNKLSRPSEWNGFMEHYFGKWGEVKHKFMMRITGYKWDDKFIRPLYKDQAYARFLQSKLKRALDKLNEERKAKGESFLKEENGSLITFDE
;
A
#
# COMPACT_ATOMS: atom_id res chain seq x y z
N MET A 1 67.49 21.63 15.99
CA MET A 1 66.35 22.07 15.15
C MET A 1 66.18 21.25 13.86
N LYS A 2 67.23 20.80 13.16
CA LYS A 2 67.10 19.98 11.93
C LYS A 2 66.55 18.54 12.13
N LYS A 3 66.77 17.90 13.28
CA LYS A 3 66.28 16.52 13.56
C LYS A 3 64.80 16.44 13.92
N SER A 4 64.22 17.49 14.50
CA SER A 4 62.79 17.55 14.85
C SER A 4 61.89 17.80 13.64
N ILE A 5 62.39 18.48 12.61
CA ILE A 5 61.67 18.69 11.33
C ILE A 5 61.58 17.38 10.53
N LEU A 6 62.59 16.53 10.60
CA LEU A 6 62.59 15.22 9.93
C LEU A 6 61.56 14.25 10.54
N PHE A 7 61.38 14.30 11.86
CA PHE A 7 60.37 13.50 12.57
C PHE A 7 58.94 13.97 12.25
N LEU A 8 58.73 15.28 12.09
CA LEU A 8 57.43 15.84 11.74
C LEU A 8 57.00 15.44 10.31
N PHE A 9 57.94 15.37 9.37
CA PHE A 9 57.67 14.87 8.01
C PHE A 9 57.35 13.37 7.96
N ALA A 10 58.01 12.55 8.78
CA ALA A 10 57.76 11.11 8.85
C ALA A 10 56.38 10.77 9.46
N VAL A 11 55.94 11.54 10.47
CA VAL A 11 54.61 11.37 11.07
C VAL A 11 53.49 11.83 10.14
N THR A 12 53.73 12.88 9.33
CA THR A 12 52.72 13.41 8.39
C THR A 12 52.47 12.45 7.20
N ALA A 13 53.49 11.69 6.78
CA ALA A 13 53.37 10.73 5.68
C ALA A 13 52.48 9.51 6.02
N ILE A 14 52.30 9.18 7.30
CA ILE A 14 51.47 8.04 7.73
C ILE A 14 49.97 8.41 7.71
N VAL A 15 49.62 9.69 7.85
CA VAL A 15 48.21 10.16 7.93
C VAL A 15 47.51 10.19 6.57
N PHE A 16 48.25 10.10 5.45
CA PHE A 16 47.68 10.10 4.09
C PHE A 16 47.60 8.72 3.43
N SER A 17 47.86 7.62 4.17
CA SER A 17 47.53 6.27 3.68
C SER A 17 46.03 6.03 3.80
N SER A 18 45.26 6.63 2.89
CA SER A 18 43.91 6.19 2.59
C SER A 18 44.02 4.87 1.83
N CYS A 19 43.79 3.75 2.51
CA CYS A 19 43.50 2.49 1.81
C CYS A 19 42.21 2.70 1.02
N GLU A 20 42.31 2.90 -0.30
CA GLU A 20 41.18 2.66 -1.20
C GLU A 20 40.88 1.16 -1.15
N GLU A 21 40.00 0.76 -0.23
CA GLU A 21 39.40 -0.56 -0.30
C GLU A 21 38.55 -0.58 -1.57
N LYS A 22 39.07 -1.21 -2.62
CA LYS A 22 38.33 -1.46 -3.86
C LYS A 22 37.18 -2.38 -3.51
N LEU A 23 36.02 -1.79 -3.22
CA LEU A 23 34.79 -2.54 -3.06
C LEU A 23 34.62 -3.41 -4.32
N PRO A 24 34.41 -4.72 -4.17
CA PRO A 24 34.21 -5.58 -5.32
C PRO A 24 33.05 -5.03 -6.13
N LEU A 25 33.25 -4.88 -7.44
CA LEU A 25 32.16 -4.58 -8.34
C LEU A 25 31.09 -5.65 -8.18
N TYR A 26 29.83 -5.24 -8.05
CA TYR A 26 28.69 -6.13 -7.93
C TYR A 26 28.72 -7.17 -9.06
N SER A 27 28.94 -8.43 -8.71
CA SER A 27 29.16 -9.53 -9.65
C SER A 27 28.07 -10.61 -9.57
N ASP A 28 27.02 -10.40 -8.78
CA ASP A 28 25.91 -11.34 -8.67
C ASP A 28 25.06 -11.26 -9.97
N PRO A 29 25.03 -12.33 -10.79
CA PRO A 29 24.23 -12.34 -12.01
C PRO A 29 22.73 -12.54 -11.72
N GLN A 30 22.36 -12.89 -10.48
CA GLN A 30 20.98 -13.15 -10.10
C GLN A 30 20.14 -11.86 -10.20
N ALA A 31 19.04 -11.94 -10.95
CA ALA A 31 18.04 -10.88 -10.95
C ALA A 31 17.04 -11.11 -9.81
N TYR A 32 16.59 -10.03 -9.19
CA TYR A 32 15.59 -10.05 -8.13
C TYR A 32 14.41 -9.16 -8.48
N LEU A 33 13.26 -9.46 -7.89
CA LEU A 33 12.07 -8.61 -7.95
C LEU A 33 11.66 -8.18 -6.55
N ASN A 34 11.38 -6.88 -6.42
CA ASN A 34 10.96 -6.23 -5.18
C ASN A 34 9.60 -5.57 -5.39
N PHE A 35 8.68 -5.72 -4.45
CA PHE A 35 7.45 -4.94 -4.44
C PHE A 35 7.79 -3.47 -4.18
N ASP A 36 7.23 -2.56 -4.98
CA ASP A 36 7.37 -1.14 -4.72
C ASP A 36 6.47 -0.75 -3.54
N ILE A 37 7.11 -0.37 -2.43
CA ILE A 37 6.44 0.12 -1.24
C ILE A 37 6.93 1.52 -0.83
N ARG A 38 7.65 2.23 -1.71
CA ARG A 38 8.33 3.51 -1.39
C ARG A 38 7.40 4.59 -0.83
N TYR A 39 6.10 4.50 -1.15
CA TYR A 39 5.08 5.44 -0.70
C TYR A 39 4.05 4.79 0.24
N ARG A 40 4.38 3.66 0.87
CA ARG A 40 3.52 2.98 1.83
C ARG A 40 4.25 2.80 3.16
N GLU A 41 3.49 2.92 4.24
CA GLU A 41 3.98 2.63 5.60
C GLU A 41 4.32 1.15 5.77
N ASP A 42 3.60 0.26 5.05
CA ASP A 42 3.80 -1.18 5.12
C ASP A 42 3.47 -1.90 3.78
N THR A 43 3.50 -3.23 3.82
CA THR A 43 3.16 -4.12 2.71
C THR A 43 1.66 -4.40 2.58
N LEU A 44 0.80 -3.76 3.39
CA LEU A 44 -0.64 -4.02 3.45
C LEU A 44 -1.42 -3.06 2.56
N ILE A 45 -2.29 -3.64 1.73
CA ILE A 45 -3.27 -2.93 0.90
C ILE A 45 -4.65 -3.35 1.39
N ASN A 46 -5.46 -2.40 1.84
CA ASN A 46 -6.85 -2.66 2.19
C ASN A 46 -7.72 -2.42 0.96
N TYR A 47 -8.44 -3.45 0.51
CA TYR A 47 -9.37 -3.34 -0.60
C TYR A 47 -10.79 -3.73 -0.16
N SER A 48 -11.75 -2.86 -0.45
CA SER A 48 -13.15 -3.09 -0.13
C SER A 48 -14.08 -2.84 -1.30
N PHE A 49 -14.91 -3.84 -1.60
CA PHE A 49 -16.01 -3.70 -2.55
C PHE A 49 -17.17 -2.83 -2.02
N ALA A 50 -17.12 -2.35 -0.77
CA ALA A 50 -18.07 -1.36 -0.26
C ALA A 50 -17.94 -0.01 -0.99
N PHE A 51 -16.76 0.28 -1.54
CA PHE A 51 -16.50 1.47 -2.36
C PHE A 51 -16.87 1.27 -3.83
N ALA A 52 -17.13 0.05 -4.27
CA ALA A 52 -17.42 -0.24 -5.66
C ALA A 52 -18.82 0.23 -6.06
N ASP A 53 -19.00 0.66 -7.31
CA ASP A 53 -20.33 1.05 -7.81
C ASP A 53 -21.28 -0.15 -7.85
N LYS A 54 -22.59 0.12 -7.82
CA LYS A 54 -23.60 -0.94 -7.85
C LYS A 54 -23.43 -1.81 -9.09
N GLY A 55 -23.32 -3.12 -8.90
CA GLY A 55 -23.14 -4.10 -9.99
C GLY A 55 -21.68 -4.43 -10.33
N VAL A 56 -20.70 -3.72 -9.74
CA VAL A 56 -19.29 -4.07 -9.89
C VAL A 56 -18.98 -5.33 -9.08
N ASN A 57 -18.62 -6.41 -9.78
CA ASN A 57 -18.25 -7.70 -9.18
C ASN A 57 -16.77 -8.05 -9.39
N LYS A 58 -16.02 -7.19 -10.07
CA LYS A 58 -14.60 -7.36 -10.37
C LYS A 58 -13.90 -6.02 -10.39
N ASP A 59 -12.71 -5.94 -9.83
CA ASP A 59 -11.86 -4.74 -9.87
C ASP A 59 -10.37 -5.13 -9.84
N THR A 60 -9.47 -4.14 -9.98
CA THR A 60 -8.03 -4.36 -10.10
C THR A 60 -7.25 -3.50 -9.11
N VAL A 61 -6.39 -4.15 -8.32
CA VAL A 61 -5.33 -3.49 -7.55
C VAL A 61 -4.04 -3.58 -8.34
N TRP A 62 -3.46 -2.44 -8.69
CA TRP A 62 -2.18 -2.40 -9.39
C TRP A 62 -1.01 -2.45 -8.42
N ILE A 63 -0.06 -3.33 -8.69
CA ILE A 63 1.14 -3.51 -7.87
C ILE A 63 2.37 -3.39 -8.74
N THR A 64 3.25 -2.46 -8.41
CA THR A 64 4.53 -2.27 -9.10
C THR A 64 5.59 -3.22 -8.53
N LEU A 65 6.32 -3.90 -9.41
CA LEU A 65 7.52 -4.66 -9.08
C LEU A 65 8.74 -3.99 -9.71
N ASN A 66 9.79 -3.79 -8.93
CA ASN A 66 11.08 -3.23 -9.37
C ASN A 66 12.12 -4.35 -9.51
N THR A 67 12.88 -4.33 -10.60
CA THR A 67 13.98 -5.27 -10.83
C THR A 67 15.25 -4.81 -10.13
N MET A 68 16.02 -5.76 -9.60
CA MET A 68 17.38 -5.56 -9.13
C MET A 68 18.31 -6.54 -9.86
N GLY A 69 19.53 -6.12 -10.18
CA GLY A 69 20.48 -6.87 -11.01
C GLY A 69 20.57 -6.32 -12.44
N TYR A 70 21.22 -7.06 -13.33
CA TYR A 70 21.47 -6.62 -14.71
C TYR A 70 20.18 -6.49 -15.55
N LEU A 71 20.15 -5.47 -16.39
CA LEU A 71 19.12 -5.30 -17.41
C LEU A 71 19.25 -6.38 -18.49
N SER A 72 18.12 -6.75 -19.07
CA SER A 72 18.06 -7.69 -20.18
C SER A 72 17.46 -7.02 -21.40
N ASP A 73 18.04 -7.27 -22.57
CA ASP A 73 17.49 -6.85 -23.87
C ASP A 73 16.31 -7.71 -24.33
N LYS A 74 15.93 -8.73 -23.56
CA LYS A 74 14.81 -9.63 -23.85
C LYS A 74 13.74 -9.54 -22.75
N PRO A 75 12.46 -9.77 -23.08
CA PRO A 75 11.43 -9.95 -22.06
C PRO A 75 11.75 -11.12 -21.13
N ARG A 76 11.46 -10.96 -19.84
CA ARG A 76 11.74 -11.98 -18.81
C ARG A 76 10.46 -12.32 -18.06
N MET A 77 10.03 -13.58 -18.13
CA MET A 77 8.87 -14.07 -17.39
C MET A 77 9.21 -14.16 -15.90
N PHE A 78 8.23 -13.87 -15.04
CA PHE A 78 8.32 -14.12 -13.60
C PHE A 78 7.10 -14.89 -13.12
N LYS A 79 7.14 -15.37 -11.87
CA LYS A 79 6.01 -16.07 -11.24
C LYS A 79 5.66 -15.40 -9.92
N LEU A 80 4.38 -15.37 -9.63
CA LEU A 80 3.84 -14.97 -8.34
C LEU A 80 3.16 -16.16 -7.69
N LYS A 81 3.23 -16.23 -6.36
CA LYS A 81 2.50 -17.23 -5.57
C LYS A 81 1.77 -16.55 -4.42
N GLN A 82 0.65 -17.14 -4.04
CA GLN A 82 0.05 -16.84 -2.75
C GLN A 82 0.83 -17.57 -1.65
N VAL A 83 1.02 -16.91 -0.52
CA VAL A 83 1.53 -17.52 0.71
C VAL A 83 0.44 -17.42 1.77
N PRO A 84 0.03 -18.53 2.40
CA PRO A 84 -0.98 -18.48 3.44
C PRO A 84 -0.62 -17.52 4.58
N PHE A 85 -1.58 -16.72 5.02
CA PHE A 85 -1.45 -15.82 6.15
C PHE A 85 -2.76 -15.66 6.92
N GLY A 86 -2.69 -15.77 8.25
CA GLY A 86 -3.86 -15.69 9.11
C GLY A 86 -4.84 -16.86 8.88
N LYS A 87 -6.08 -16.67 9.35
CA LYS A 87 -7.12 -17.71 9.30
C LYS A 87 -7.89 -17.74 7.98
N LEU A 88 -8.13 -16.58 7.39
CA LEU A 88 -8.91 -16.43 6.16
C LEU A 88 -7.99 -16.04 5.02
N ASN A 89 -7.72 -16.98 4.12
CA ASN A 89 -6.91 -16.77 2.92
C ASN A 89 -7.83 -16.57 1.72
N ALA A 90 -7.51 -15.60 0.87
CA ALA A 90 -8.18 -15.44 -0.42
C ALA A 90 -8.01 -16.73 -1.25
N GLU A 91 -8.99 -17.02 -2.11
CA GLU A 91 -9.06 -18.28 -2.87
C GLU A 91 -9.05 -17.94 -4.35
N PRO A 92 -8.15 -18.53 -5.16
CA PRO A 92 -8.12 -18.28 -6.60
C PRO A 92 -9.43 -18.73 -7.24
N GLY A 93 -9.93 -17.96 -8.20
CA GLY A 93 -11.22 -18.17 -8.86
C GLY A 93 -12.44 -17.72 -8.05
N LYS A 94 -12.32 -17.52 -6.74
CA LYS A 94 -13.42 -17.00 -5.89
C LYS A 94 -13.21 -15.55 -5.46
N HIS A 95 -12.03 -15.24 -4.94
CA HIS A 95 -11.69 -13.92 -4.39
C HIS A 95 -10.77 -13.12 -5.33
N TYR A 96 -10.00 -13.81 -6.18
CA TYR A 96 -9.08 -13.18 -7.13
C TYR A 96 -8.80 -14.10 -8.33
N LEU A 97 -8.26 -13.54 -9.41
CA LEU A 97 -7.78 -14.31 -10.56
C LEU A 97 -6.44 -14.99 -10.24
N GLY A 98 -6.38 -16.31 -10.36
CA GLY A 98 -5.18 -17.10 -10.05
C GLY A 98 -3.95 -16.70 -10.89
N PHE A 99 -2.76 -16.73 -10.28
CA PHE A 99 -1.50 -16.31 -10.92
C PHE A 99 -0.99 -17.27 -12.00
N ASP A 100 -1.45 -18.51 -11.99
CA ASP A 100 -1.12 -19.57 -12.95
C ASP A 100 -2.09 -19.66 -14.14
N THR A 101 -3.06 -18.74 -14.21
CA THR A 101 -4.02 -18.70 -15.32
C THR A 101 -3.41 -18.10 -16.59
N LYS A 102 -3.89 -18.56 -17.75
CA LYS A 102 -3.52 -17.97 -19.07
C LYS A 102 -3.82 -16.47 -19.16
N GLU A 103 -4.85 -16.00 -18.46
CA GLU A 103 -5.22 -14.58 -18.43
C GLU A 103 -4.16 -13.75 -17.70
N MET A 104 -3.57 -14.28 -16.62
CA MET A 104 -2.51 -13.60 -15.87
C MET A 104 -1.13 -13.69 -16.54
N GLU A 105 -0.85 -14.77 -17.28
CA GLU A 105 0.47 -15.03 -17.88
C GLU A 105 1.04 -13.84 -18.67
N LYS A 106 0.20 -13.16 -19.46
CA LYS A 106 0.61 -12.00 -20.26
C LYS A 106 1.04 -10.77 -19.44
N TYR A 107 0.67 -10.70 -18.16
CA TYR A 107 1.05 -9.62 -17.26
C TYR A 107 2.27 -9.98 -16.39
N LEU A 108 2.68 -11.25 -16.37
CA LEU A 108 3.81 -11.74 -15.56
C LEU A 108 5.13 -11.72 -16.37
N VAL A 109 5.38 -10.60 -17.03
CA VAL A 109 6.56 -10.37 -17.87
C VAL A 109 7.18 -9.01 -17.58
N ILE A 110 8.50 -8.98 -17.35
CA ILE A 110 9.28 -7.75 -17.38
C ILE A 110 9.65 -7.48 -18.85
N PRO A 111 9.24 -6.37 -19.46
CA PRO A 111 9.64 -6.03 -20.83
C PRO A 111 11.16 -5.88 -20.97
N ALA A 112 11.65 -6.02 -22.21
CA ALA A 112 13.06 -5.75 -22.52
C ALA A 112 13.45 -4.33 -22.06
N LYS A 113 14.63 -4.21 -21.45
CA LYS A 113 15.22 -2.96 -20.94
C LYS A 113 14.39 -2.25 -19.85
N ALA A 114 13.31 -2.85 -19.35
CA ALA A 114 12.51 -2.29 -18.27
C ALA A 114 13.14 -2.57 -16.90
N VAL A 115 13.02 -1.58 -16.00
CA VAL A 115 13.43 -1.66 -14.59
C VAL A 115 12.28 -1.97 -13.64
N SER A 116 11.04 -1.92 -14.13
CA SER A 116 9.84 -2.18 -13.35
C SER A 116 8.70 -2.68 -14.23
N VAL A 117 7.66 -3.21 -13.60
CA VAL A 117 6.39 -3.58 -14.23
C VAL A 117 5.23 -3.32 -13.26
N ASP A 118 4.08 -2.90 -13.80
CA ASP A 118 2.84 -2.86 -13.05
C ASP A 118 2.01 -4.12 -13.33
N VAL A 119 1.68 -4.85 -12.26
CA VAL A 119 0.92 -6.10 -12.33
C VAL A 119 -0.52 -5.85 -11.86
N PRO A 120 -1.54 -6.19 -12.66
CA PRO A 120 -2.92 -6.10 -12.24
C PRO A 120 -3.28 -7.31 -11.36
N ILE A 121 -3.54 -7.07 -10.08
CA ILE A 121 -4.13 -8.08 -9.20
C ILE A 121 -5.65 -7.95 -9.29
N VAL A 122 -6.26 -8.84 -10.06
CA VAL A 122 -7.70 -8.83 -10.33
C VAL A 122 -8.45 -9.50 -9.18
N LEU A 123 -9.32 -8.75 -8.52
CA LEU A 123 -10.13 -9.17 -7.38
C LEU A 123 -11.58 -9.40 -7.79
N PHE A 124 -12.23 -10.35 -7.13
CA PHE A 124 -13.64 -10.68 -7.34
C PHE A 124 -14.44 -10.40 -6.08
N LYS A 125 -15.61 -9.80 -6.28
CA LYS A 125 -16.62 -9.68 -5.24
C LYS A 125 -17.23 -11.07 -5.03
N HIS A 126 -17.33 -11.48 -3.77
CA HIS A 126 -17.90 -12.78 -3.43
C HIS A 126 -18.65 -12.70 -2.09
N PRO A 127 -19.77 -13.43 -1.89
CA PRO A 127 -20.56 -13.34 -0.64
C PRO A 127 -19.81 -13.73 0.64
N SER A 128 -18.75 -14.54 0.54
CA SER A 128 -17.88 -14.85 1.70
C SER A 128 -17.22 -13.60 2.29
N LEU A 129 -16.94 -12.59 1.46
CA LEU A 129 -16.29 -11.35 1.87
C LEU A 129 -17.21 -10.46 2.74
N ASP A 130 -18.52 -10.75 2.81
CA ASP A 130 -19.44 -10.12 3.77
C ASP A 130 -19.16 -10.58 5.21
N LYS A 131 -18.55 -11.76 5.36
CA LYS A 131 -18.29 -12.41 6.65
C LYS A 131 -16.95 -12.01 7.28
N GLY A 132 -16.09 -11.30 6.55
CA GLY A 132 -14.79 -10.89 7.08
C GLY A 132 -13.80 -10.42 6.03
N ILE A 133 -12.54 -10.37 6.45
CA ILE A 133 -11.39 -9.97 5.63
C ILE A 133 -10.64 -11.23 5.21
N TYR A 134 -10.46 -11.39 3.90
CA TYR A 134 -9.68 -12.48 3.30
C TYR A 134 -8.32 -11.96 2.84
N ASN A 135 -7.25 -12.64 3.26
CA ASN A 135 -5.88 -12.20 3.03
C ASN A 135 -5.31 -12.84 1.75
N LEU A 136 -4.91 -12.00 0.80
CA LEU A 136 -4.11 -12.38 -0.36
C LEU A 136 -2.68 -11.87 -0.16
N ARG A 137 -1.84 -12.69 0.48
CA ARG A 137 -0.40 -12.39 0.58
C ARG A 137 0.33 -12.98 -0.61
N ILE A 138 1.02 -12.14 -1.36
CA ILE A 138 1.65 -12.45 -2.64
C ILE A 138 3.17 -12.34 -2.47
N GLN A 139 3.88 -13.33 -2.99
CA GLN A 139 5.34 -13.32 -3.09
C GLN A 139 5.79 -13.63 -4.52
N VAL A 140 6.98 -13.15 -4.86
CA VAL A 140 7.71 -13.63 -6.04
C VAL A 140 8.04 -15.10 -5.82
N GLN A 141 7.75 -15.94 -6.80
CA GLN A 141 8.16 -17.33 -6.81
C GLN A 141 9.47 -17.46 -7.61
N PRO A 142 10.54 -18.04 -7.02
CA PRO A 142 11.75 -18.39 -7.75
C PRO A 142 11.43 -19.15 -9.04
N ASN A 143 11.99 -18.70 -10.17
CA ASN A 143 11.74 -19.32 -11.48
C ASN A 143 13.00 -19.48 -12.34
N GLY A 144 14.18 -19.41 -11.74
CA GLY A 144 15.48 -19.48 -12.41
C GLY A 144 15.93 -18.18 -13.08
N THR A 145 15.01 -17.24 -13.34
CA THR A 145 15.35 -15.88 -13.81
C THR A 145 15.33 -14.90 -12.65
N PHE A 146 14.25 -14.88 -11.88
CA PHE A 146 14.06 -13.97 -10.76
C PHE A 146 13.98 -14.72 -9.44
N MET A 147 14.58 -14.11 -8.42
CA MET A 147 14.45 -14.45 -7.01
C MET A 147 13.68 -13.34 -6.27
N PRO A 148 13.02 -13.64 -5.13
CA PRO A 148 12.50 -12.60 -4.24
C PRO A 148 13.66 -11.73 -3.74
N GLY A 149 13.51 -10.41 -3.77
CA GLY A 149 14.53 -9.49 -3.26
C GLY A 149 14.53 -9.38 -1.73
N TYR A 150 14.47 -8.15 -1.21
CA TYR A 150 14.68 -7.86 0.23
C TYR A 150 13.78 -8.69 1.15
N GLN A 151 14.37 -9.42 2.11
CA GLN A 151 13.65 -10.35 2.98
C GLN A 151 12.54 -9.67 3.81
N GLU A 152 12.78 -8.46 4.30
CA GLU A 152 11.84 -7.72 5.14
C GLU A 152 10.59 -7.25 4.38
N GLN A 153 10.62 -7.27 3.04
CA GLN A 153 9.58 -6.70 2.16
C GLN A 153 9.32 -7.57 0.92
N ASN A 154 9.60 -8.87 1.01
CA ASN A 154 9.46 -9.79 -0.14
C ASN A 154 8.01 -10.17 -0.47
N PHE A 155 7.03 -9.53 0.18
CA PHE A 155 5.62 -9.77 -0.02
C PHE A 155 4.83 -8.46 -0.06
N VAL A 156 3.65 -8.55 -0.67
CA VAL A 156 2.57 -7.58 -0.52
C VAL A 156 1.33 -8.35 -0.06
N GLN A 157 0.53 -7.76 0.81
CA GLN A 157 -0.69 -8.37 1.32
C GLN A 157 -1.89 -7.51 0.97
N ILE A 158 -2.86 -8.08 0.27
CA ILE A 158 -4.16 -7.45 0.04
C ILE A 158 -5.17 -8.04 1.03
N ALA A 159 -5.70 -7.21 1.91
CA ALA A 159 -6.84 -7.52 2.76
C ALA A 159 -8.13 -7.18 2.00
N VAL A 160 -8.86 -8.20 1.55
CA VAL A 160 -10.04 -8.07 0.68
C VAL A 160 -11.33 -8.29 1.49
N THR A 161 -12.32 -7.42 1.35
CA THR A 161 -13.63 -7.56 2.00
C THR A 161 -14.77 -6.88 1.22
N ASN A 162 -16.03 -7.21 1.53
CA ASN A 162 -17.19 -6.42 1.10
C ASN A 162 -17.60 -5.38 2.14
N LYS A 163 -17.05 -5.46 3.36
CA LYS A 163 -17.29 -4.49 4.42
C LYS A 163 -16.49 -3.23 4.18
N LEU A 164 -16.94 -2.11 4.70
CA LEU A 164 -16.16 -0.87 4.65
C LEU A 164 -14.83 -1.09 5.39
N SER A 165 -13.72 -0.90 4.68
CA SER A 165 -12.37 -1.01 5.27
C SER A 165 -11.74 0.37 5.40
N ARG A 166 -10.74 0.49 6.28
CA ARG A 166 -9.90 1.68 6.35
C ARG A 166 -9.14 1.84 5.03
N PRO A 167 -9.26 2.98 4.31
CA PRO A 167 -8.41 3.27 3.16
C PRO A 167 -6.93 3.21 3.55
N SER A 168 -6.06 2.75 2.65
CA SER A 168 -4.61 2.75 2.90
C SER A 168 -4.05 4.17 3.00
N GLU A 169 -4.70 5.14 2.34
CA GLU A 169 -4.39 6.57 2.41
C GLU A 169 -4.93 7.25 3.69
N TRP A 170 -5.58 6.54 4.61
CA TRP A 170 -5.98 7.11 5.90
C TRP A 170 -4.80 7.18 6.88
N ASN A 171 -3.84 8.07 6.57
CA ASN A 171 -2.62 8.31 7.33
C ASN A 171 -2.73 9.57 8.22
N GLY A 172 -1.59 10.04 8.76
CA GLY A 172 -1.55 11.20 9.66
C GLY A 172 -2.18 12.49 9.12
N PHE A 173 -2.13 12.74 7.80
CA PHE A 173 -2.85 13.88 7.22
C PHE A 173 -4.36 13.70 7.37
N MET A 174 -4.87 12.53 7.04
CA MET A 174 -6.30 12.24 7.16
C MET A 174 -6.75 12.25 8.62
N GLU A 175 -5.94 11.74 9.54
CA GLU A 175 -6.22 11.82 10.97
C GLU A 175 -6.24 13.26 11.49
N HIS A 176 -5.35 14.14 10.99
CA HIS A 176 -5.34 15.56 11.39
C HIS A 176 -6.63 16.29 10.99
N TYR A 177 -7.16 16.06 9.78
CA TYR A 177 -8.33 16.79 9.29
C TYR A 177 -9.67 16.11 9.64
N PHE A 178 -9.71 14.78 9.72
CA PHE A 178 -10.96 14.03 9.83
C PHE A 178 -11.00 13.10 11.05
N GLY A 179 -9.95 13.12 11.89
CA GLY A 179 -9.81 12.30 13.08
C GLY A 179 -9.55 10.83 12.77
N LYS A 180 -9.57 9.99 13.81
CA LYS A 180 -9.40 8.54 13.68
C LYS A 180 -10.47 7.95 12.75
N TRP A 181 -10.05 6.97 11.96
CA TRP A 181 -10.96 6.24 11.08
C TRP A 181 -11.95 5.39 11.88
N GLY A 182 -13.19 5.33 11.41
CA GLY A 182 -14.23 4.44 11.91
C GLY A 182 -15.26 4.13 10.82
N GLU A 183 -15.89 2.97 10.89
CA GLU A 183 -16.82 2.50 9.86
C GLU A 183 -18.07 3.38 9.81
N VAL A 184 -18.61 3.80 10.96
CA VAL A 184 -19.82 4.65 11.00
C VAL A 184 -19.48 6.06 10.50
N LYS A 185 -18.34 6.61 10.92
CA LYS A 185 -17.84 7.90 10.41
C LYS A 185 -17.67 7.87 8.90
N HIS A 186 -17.04 6.83 8.38
CA HIS A 186 -16.79 6.72 6.95
C HIS A 186 -18.10 6.61 6.14
N LYS A 187 -19.07 5.78 6.57
CA LYS A 187 -20.41 5.73 5.96
C LYS A 187 -21.11 7.10 6.01
N PHE A 188 -21.01 7.80 7.13
CA PHE A 188 -21.55 9.14 7.28
C PHE A 188 -20.93 10.10 6.26
N MET A 189 -19.60 10.09 6.12
CA MET A 189 -18.88 10.94 5.17
C MET A 189 -19.32 10.68 3.73
N MET A 190 -19.39 9.41 3.32
CA MET A 190 -19.86 9.02 1.99
C MET A 190 -21.29 9.54 1.72
N ARG A 191 -22.19 9.41 2.69
CA ARG A 191 -23.58 9.88 2.56
C ARG A 191 -23.68 11.40 2.39
N ILE A 192 -22.87 12.17 3.12
CA ILE A 192 -22.94 13.63 3.11
C ILE A 192 -22.24 14.25 1.90
N THR A 193 -21.13 13.67 1.45
CA THR A 193 -20.35 14.23 0.34
C THR A 193 -20.66 13.60 -1.01
N GLY A 194 -21.19 12.38 -1.03
CA GLY A 194 -21.35 11.58 -2.25
C GLY A 194 -20.05 10.98 -2.77
N TYR A 195 -18.92 11.22 -2.09
CA TYR A 195 -17.63 10.64 -2.46
C TYR A 195 -17.42 9.28 -1.80
N LYS A 196 -16.64 8.43 -2.45
CA LYS A 196 -16.29 7.10 -1.93
C LYS A 196 -15.32 7.15 -0.76
N TRP A 197 -14.51 8.22 -0.65
CA TRP A 197 -13.46 8.34 0.35
C TRP A 197 -12.48 7.15 0.34
N ASP A 198 -12.27 6.59 -0.85
CA ASP A 198 -11.22 5.61 -1.13
C ASP A 198 -9.88 6.30 -1.37
N ASP A 199 -8.80 5.52 -1.54
CA ASP A 199 -7.46 6.04 -1.77
C ASP A 199 -7.38 6.98 -2.98
N LYS A 200 -8.21 6.74 -4.01
CA LYS A 200 -8.26 7.57 -5.22
C LYS A 200 -8.82 8.96 -4.93
N PHE A 201 -9.87 9.05 -4.12
CA PHE A 201 -10.43 10.34 -3.69
C PHE A 201 -9.53 11.05 -2.67
N ILE A 202 -8.92 10.30 -1.75
CA ILE A 202 -8.11 10.87 -0.67
C ILE A 202 -6.80 11.47 -1.21
N ARG A 203 -6.10 10.77 -2.11
CA ARG A 203 -4.74 11.15 -2.52
C ARG A 203 -4.60 12.58 -3.07
N PRO A 204 -5.54 13.13 -3.85
CA PRO A 204 -5.47 14.53 -4.27
C PRO A 204 -5.61 15.54 -3.12
N LEU A 205 -6.30 15.20 -2.01
CA LEU A 205 -6.57 16.13 -0.90
C LEU A 205 -5.28 16.61 -0.22
N TYR A 206 -4.21 15.82 -0.24
CA TYR A 206 -2.90 16.20 0.31
C TYR A 206 -2.33 17.48 -0.31
N LYS A 207 -2.71 17.78 -1.56
CA LYS A 207 -2.24 18.95 -2.30
C LYS A 207 -3.21 20.13 -2.21
N ASP A 208 -4.39 19.94 -1.63
CA ASP A 208 -5.44 20.95 -1.54
C ASP A 208 -6.02 21.02 -0.13
N GLN A 209 -5.24 21.65 0.76
CA GLN A 209 -5.61 21.82 2.16
C GLN A 209 -6.86 22.69 2.34
N ALA A 210 -7.09 23.64 1.43
CA ALA A 210 -8.29 24.49 1.44
C ALA A 210 -9.54 23.65 1.19
N TYR A 211 -9.50 22.76 0.20
CA TYR A 211 -10.60 21.84 -0.07
C TYR A 211 -10.79 20.82 1.05
N ALA A 212 -9.69 20.32 1.65
CA ALA A 212 -9.77 19.46 2.84
C ALA A 212 -10.49 20.16 4.03
N ARG A 213 -10.11 21.41 4.35
CA ARG A 213 -10.80 22.24 5.38
C ARG A 213 -12.26 22.50 5.03
N PHE A 214 -12.57 22.73 3.76
CA PHE A 214 -13.95 22.90 3.30
C PHE A 214 -14.79 21.63 3.55
N LEU A 215 -14.27 20.45 3.18
CA LEU A 215 -14.94 19.17 3.41
C LEU A 215 -15.12 18.88 4.91
N GLN A 216 -14.08 19.11 5.72
CA GLN A 216 -14.13 19.00 7.18
C GLN A 216 -15.25 19.88 7.75
N SER A 217 -15.31 21.16 7.37
CA SER A 217 -16.34 22.10 7.81
C SER A 217 -17.75 21.67 7.38
N LYS A 218 -17.91 21.16 6.15
CA LYS A 218 -19.18 20.62 5.64
C LYS A 218 -19.64 19.42 6.48
N LEU A 219 -18.73 18.50 6.79
CA LEU A 219 -19.00 17.30 7.56
C LEU A 219 -19.35 17.61 9.02
N LYS A 220 -18.61 18.54 9.65
CA LYS A 220 -18.89 19.02 11.02
C LYS A 220 -20.31 19.59 11.14
N ARG A 221 -20.68 20.54 10.27
CA ARG A 221 -22.05 21.10 10.25
C ARG A 221 -23.14 20.04 10.04
N ALA A 222 -22.89 19.08 9.14
CA ALA A 222 -23.84 18.00 8.90
C ALA A 222 -23.97 17.05 10.11
N LEU A 223 -22.88 16.81 10.83
CA LEU A 223 -22.87 15.96 12.01
C LEU A 223 -23.59 16.64 13.18
N ASP A 224 -23.33 17.93 13.40
CA ASP A 224 -24.01 18.73 14.43
C ASP A 224 -25.52 18.72 14.19
N LYS A 225 -25.96 18.99 12.96
CA LYS A 225 -27.37 18.92 12.58
C LYS A 225 -27.98 17.54 12.87
N LEU A 226 -27.29 16.47 12.47
CA LEU A 226 -27.76 15.11 12.71
C LEU A 226 -27.85 14.79 14.22
N ASN A 227 -26.87 15.22 15.01
CA ASN A 227 -26.86 14.98 16.44
C ASN A 227 -27.97 15.73 17.17
N GLU A 228 -28.30 16.96 16.74
CA GLU A 228 -29.47 17.68 17.26
C GLU A 228 -30.79 16.97 16.89
N GLU A 229 -30.92 16.47 15.65
CA GLU A 229 -32.09 15.67 15.24
C GLU A 229 -32.23 14.37 16.05
N ARG A 230 -31.11 13.71 16.36
CA ARG A 230 -31.07 12.50 17.20
C ARG A 230 -31.47 12.81 18.64
N LYS A 231 -30.91 13.88 19.21
CA LYS A 231 -31.23 14.36 20.55
C LYS A 231 -32.71 14.71 20.70
N ALA A 232 -33.30 15.38 19.70
CA ALA A 232 -34.72 15.69 19.69
C ALA A 232 -35.63 14.44 19.71
N LYS A 233 -35.12 13.29 19.24
CA LYS A 233 -35.79 11.99 19.29
C LYS A 233 -35.47 11.18 20.55
N GLY A 234 -34.72 11.74 21.50
CA GLY A 234 -34.24 11.03 22.68
C GLY A 234 -33.13 10.02 22.38
N GLU A 235 -32.53 10.05 21.18
CA GLU A 235 -31.41 9.20 20.81
C GLU A 235 -30.08 9.81 21.26
N SER A 236 -29.11 8.95 21.56
CA SER A 236 -27.73 9.41 21.77
C SER A 236 -27.09 9.91 20.46
N PHE A 237 -26.09 10.77 20.59
CA PHE A 237 -25.28 11.24 19.46
C PHE A 237 -24.70 10.07 18.66
N LEU A 238 -24.41 10.33 17.38
CA LEU A 238 -23.86 9.32 16.51
C LEU A 238 -22.49 8.84 17.04
N LYS A 239 -22.34 7.52 17.14
CA LYS A 239 -21.17 6.83 17.70
C LYS A 239 -20.71 5.74 16.74
N GLU A 240 -19.44 5.39 16.85
CA GLU A 240 -18.90 4.14 16.31
C GLU A 240 -19.47 2.94 17.08
N GLU A 241 -19.32 1.73 16.52
CA GLU A 241 -19.80 0.49 17.15
C GLU A 241 -19.19 0.23 18.53
N ASN A 242 -17.95 0.69 18.76
CA ASN A 242 -17.27 0.61 20.05
C ASN A 242 -17.73 1.68 21.06
N GLY A 243 -18.71 2.51 20.70
CA GLY A 243 -19.27 3.56 21.54
C GLY A 243 -18.54 4.91 21.51
N SER A 244 -17.41 5.03 20.79
CA SER A 244 -16.72 6.32 20.67
C SER A 244 -17.56 7.30 19.85
N LEU A 245 -17.58 8.57 20.27
CA LEU A 245 -18.28 9.61 19.52
C LEU A 245 -17.59 9.84 18.17
N ILE A 246 -18.40 10.12 17.15
CA ILE A 246 -17.88 10.59 15.88
C ILE A 246 -17.55 12.07 16.03
N THR A 247 -16.33 12.43 15.66
CA THR A 247 -15.86 13.81 15.64
C THR A 247 -15.13 14.09 14.33
N PHE A 248 -15.17 15.34 13.90
CA PHE A 248 -14.29 15.90 12.87
C PHE A 248 -13.47 16.97 13.58
N ASP A 249 -12.29 16.55 14.05
CA ASP A 249 -11.41 17.36 14.89
C ASP A 249 -10.81 18.50 14.08
N GLU A 250 -10.33 19.56 14.75
CA GLU A 250 -9.78 20.77 14.14
C GLU A 250 -8.28 20.89 14.35
#